data_AF-A0AAF0HY06-F1
#
_entry.id   AF-A0AAF0HY06-F1
#
_cell.length_a   1.000
_cell.length_b   1.000
_cell.length_c   1.000
_cell.angle_alpha   90.00
_cell.angle_beta   90.00
_cell.angle_gamma   90.00
#
_symmetry.space_group_name_H-M   'P 1'
#
loop_
_entity.id
_entity.type
_entity.pdbx_description
1 polymer ?
#
loop_
_entity_poly.entity_id
_entity_poly.type
_entity_poly.pdbx_seq_one_letter_code
_entity_poly.pdbx_strand_id
1 'polypeptide(L)'
;MARIQQTFLNEKPWPIYVSVEPWPHCFELLPGEKLTLAWDAPETGDAAQIELISDKEIVVWPEGDIDAIEYYINDVPAKDRSYDFKYPIVLPPKPPGLWSAFKGIFR
;
A
#
# COMPACT_ATOMS: atom_id res chain seq x y z
N MET A 1 8.98 -14.44 9.50
CA MET A 1 8.56 -13.27 8.69
C MET A 1 9.64 -13.01 7.67
N ALA A 2 9.27 -12.51 6.49
CA ALA A 2 10.22 -12.20 5.44
C ALA A 2 10.23 -10.70 5.18
N ARG A 3 11.43 -10.11 5.07
CA ARG A 3 11.57 -8.74 4.57
C ARG A 3 11.21 -8.74 3.10
N ILE A 4 10.21 -7.96 2.73
CA ILE A 4 9.73 -7.88 1.35
C ILE A 4 9.76 -6.44 0.84
N GLN A 5 9.59 -6.30 -0.48
CA GLN A 5 9.47 -5.01 -1.14
C GLN A 5 8.29 -5.01 -2.11
N GLN A 6 7.54 -3.90 -2.13
CA GLN A 6 6.50 -3.63 -3.11
C GLN A 6 6.77 -2.28 -3.77
N THR A 7 6.80 -2.26 -5.10
CA THR A 7 7.10 -1.04 -5.87
C THR A 7 5.90 -0.63 -6.72
N PHE A 8 5.66 0.68 -6.78
CA PHE A 8 4.67 1.32 -7.63
C PHE A 8 5.39 2.34 -8.52
N LEU A 9 5.37 2.14 -9.82
CA LEU A 9 5.93 3.07 -10.81
C LEU A 9 4.81 3.88 -11.44
N ASN A 10 4.93 5.21 -11.42
CA ASN A 10 4.00 6.06 -12.14
C ASN A 10 4.40 6.18 -13.63
N GLU A 11 3.85 5.31 -14.47
CA GLU A 11 4.02 5.37 -15.93
C GLU A 11 3.06 6.36 -16.62
N LYS A 12 2.18 7.04 -15.86
CA LYS A 12 1.22 7.99 -16.41
C LYS A 12 1.89 9.35 -16.66
N PRO A 13 1.39 10.14 -17.62
CA PRO A 13 1.87 11.51 -17.85
C PRO A 13 1.30 12.53 -16.84
N TRP A 14 0.60 12.07 -15.78
CA TRP A 14 0.05 12.90 -14.70
C TRP A 14 0.41 12.31 -13.33
N PRO A 15 0.33 13.11 -12.23
CA PRO A 15 0.56 12.61 -10.88
C PRO A 15 -0.47 11.56 -10.44
N ILE A 16 -0.01 10.57 -9.67
CA ILE A 16 -0.88 9.58 -9.01
C ILE A 16 -0.61 9.60 -7.50
N TYR A 17 -1.55 9.03 -6.75
CA TYR A 17 -1.55 8.99 -5.29
C TYR A 17 -1.55 7.53 -4.81
N VAL A 18 -0.65 7.23 -3.87
CA VAL A 18 -0.58 5.91 -3.21
C VAL A 18 -0.81 6.08 -1.72
N SER A 19 -1.94 5.58 -1.23
CA SER A 19 -2.33 5.58 0.18
C SER A 19 -1.97 4.24 0.82
N VAL A 20 -1.28 4.25 1.97
CA VAL A 20 -0.77 3.04 2.65
C VAL A 20 -1.40 2.89 4.03
N GLU A 21 -2.50 2.15 4.08
CA GLU A 21 -3.34 1.91 5.27
C GLU A 21 -2.73 0.84 6.21
N PRO A 22 -3.02 0.84 7.52
CA PRO A 22 -3.99 1.70 8.23
C PRO A 22 -3.43 3.08 8.60
N TRP A 23 -2.19 3.40 8.23
CA TRP A 23 -1.68 4.75 8.47
C TRP A 23 -2.18 5.69 7.39
N PRO A 24 -2.47 6.95 7.73
CA PRO A 24 -2.84 7.95 6.74
C PRO A 24 -1.59 8.46 5.99
N HIS A 25 -0.70 7.56 5.53
CA HIS A 25 0.41 7.95 4.67
C HIS A 25 -0.06 7.93 3.22
N CYS A 26 -0.06 9.10 2.57
CA CYS A 26 -0.27 9.18 1.13
C CYS A 26 0.92 9.85 0.44
N PHE A 27 1.37 9.24 -0.64
CA PHE A 27 2.48 9.68 -1.46
C PHE A 27 1.97 10.13 -2.82
N GLU A 28 2.29 11.37 -3.20
CA GLU A 28 2.12 11.83 -4.58
C GLU A 28 3.36 11.41 -5.39
N LEU A 29 3.14 10.67 -6.47
CA LEU A 29 4.17 10.27 -7.43
C LEU A 29 4.00 11.07 -8.72
N LEU A 30 5.01 11.86 -9.06
CA LEU A 30 5.10 12.54 -10.35
C LEU A 30 5.37 11.52 -11.48
N PRO A 31 5.14 11.88 -12.76
CA PRO A 31 5.46 11.03 -13.89
C PRO A 31 6.90 10.50 -13.83
N GLY A 32 7.06 9.18 -13.90
CA GLY A 32 8.34 8.49 -13.83
C GLY A 32 8.89 8.24 -12.42
N GLU A 33 8.26 8.77 -11.36
CA GLU A 33 8.65 8.44 -9.99
C GLU A 33 8.20 7.02 -9.60
N LYS A 34 8.99 6.36 -8.76
CA LYS A 34 8.65 5.08 -8.13
C LYS A 34 8.56 5.21 -6.62
N LEU A 35 7.49 4.67 -6.02
CA LEU A 35 7.41 4.42 -4.58
C LEU A 35 7.79 2.98 -4.30
N THR A 36 8.66 2.74 -3.32
CA THR A 36 8.97 1.41 -2.81
C THR A 36 8.66 1.36 -1.33
N LEU A 37 7.88 0.35 -0.95
CA LEU A 37 7.53 -0.02 0.41
C LEU A 37 8.39 -1.21 0.82
N ALA A 38 9.02 -1.16 1.98
CA ALA A 38 9.76 -2.31 2.53
C ALA A 38 9.33 -2.58 3.99
N TRP A 39 8.88 -3.79 4.28
CA TRP A 39 8.41 -4.18 5.61
C TRP A 39 8.55 -5.69 5.82
N ASP A 40 8.31 -6.17 7.04
CA ASP A 40 8.33 -7.59 7.35
C ASP A 40 6.92 -8.17 7.22
N ALA A 41 6.73 -9.06 6.24
CA ALA A 41 5.44 -9.68 5.93
C ALA A 41 5.38 -11.16 6.37
N PRO A 42 4.17 -11.76 6.43
CA PRO A 42 4.02 -13.19 6.60
C PRO A 42 4.77 -13.97 5.50
N GLU A 43 5.35 -15.11 5.84
CA GLU A 43 6.09 -15.96 4.86
C GLU A 43 5.16 -16.66 3.85
N THR A 44 3.86 -16.69 4.15
CA THR A 44 2.84 -17.36 3.34
C THR A 44 1.61 -16.46 3.22
N GLY A 45 0.93 -16.54 2.08
CA GLY A 45 -0.23 -15.69 1.77
C GLY A 45 0.18 -14.40 1.06
N ASP A 46 -0.78 -13.49 0.92
CA ASP A 46 -0.53 -12.20 0.28
C ASP A 46 0.17 -11.25 1.25
N ALA A 47 1.24 -10.62 0.78
CA ALA A 47 2.02 -9.64 1.52
C ALA A 47 1.25 -8.32 1.76
N ALA A 48 0.43 -7.94 0.80
CA ALA A 48 -0.40 -6.75 0.84
C ALA A 48 -1.63 -6.98 -0.03
N GLN A 49 -2.72 -6.29 0.33
CA GLN A 49 -3.84 -6.09 -0.56
C GLN A 49 -3.68 -4.75 -1.26
N ILE A 50 -3.86 -4.72 -2.58
CA ILE A 50 -3.73 -3.52 -3.40
C ILE A 50 -5.02 -3.32 -4.18
N GLU A 51 -5.56 -2.11 -4.14
CA GLU A 51 -6.76 -1.74 -4.88
C GLU A 51 -6.52 -0.46 -5.67
N LEU A 52 -6.96 -0.45 -6.93
CA LEU A 52 -6.98 0.73 -7.78
C LEU A 52 -8.36 1.39 -7.65
N ILE A 53 -8.43 2.50 -6.94
CA ILE A 53 -9.68 3.23 -6.70
C ILE A 53 -10.06 4.06 -7.94
N SER A 54 -9.06 4.62 -8.62
CA SER A 54 -9.23 5.38 -9.86
C SER A 54 -7.98 5.31 -10.72
N ASP A 55 -7.99 5.95 -11.89
CA ASP A 55 -6.79 6.11 -12.73
C ASP A 55 -5.67 6.95 -12.08
N LYS A 56 -5.95 7.56 -10.92
CA LYS A 56 -5.01 8.39 -10.15
C LYS A 56 -4.75 7.90 -8.75
N GLU A 57 -5.47 6.90 -8.24
CA GLU A 57 -5.43 6.55 -6.82
C GLU A 57 -5.32 5.05 -6.60
N ILE A 58 -4.32 4.69 -5.80
CA ILE A 58 -4.03 3.32 -5.37
C ILE A 58 -4.08 3.29 -3.84
N VAL A 59 -4.76 2.29 -3.29
CA VAL A 59 -4.74 2.00 -1.85
C VAL A 59 -4.02 0.68 -1.62
N VAL A 60 -3.15 0.66 -0.61
CA VAL A 60 -2.35 -0.49 -0.21
C VAL A 60 -2.65 -0.77 1.25
N TRP A 61 -2.97 -2.02 1.56
CA TRP A 61 -3.06 -2.54 2.93
C TRP A 61 -1.97 -3.61 3.11
N PRO A 62 -0.78 -3.24 3.60
CA PRO A 62 0.28 -4.19 3.95
C PRO A 62 -0.17 -5.15 5.06
N GLU A 63 0.31 -6.39 5.00
CA GLU A 63 0.13 -7.41 6.03
C GLU A 63 1.46 -7.67 6.75
N GLY A 64 1.40 -8.01 8.04
CA GLY A 64 2.57 -8.36 8.84
C GLY A 64 2.96 -7.32 9.89
N ASP A 65 4.26 -7.17 10.12
CA ASP A 65 4.82 -6.14 11.00
C ASP A 65 5.08 -4.91 10.15
N ILE A 66 4.10 -4.03 10.26
CA ILE A 66 3.98 -2.89 9.39
C ILE A 66 4.47 -1.62 10.13
N ASP A 67 4.66 -1.64 11.46
CA ASP A 67 5.05 -0.47 12.28
C ASP A 67 6.42 0.09 11.87
N ALA A 68 7.28 -0.78 11.31
CA ALA A 68 8.62 -0.46 10.82
C ALA A 68 8.70 -0.42 9.28
N ILE A 69 7.59 -0.13 8.59
CA ILE A 69 7.58 0.06 7.14
C ILE A 69 8.47 1.24 6.74
N GLU A 70 9.34 0.99 5.76
CA GLU A 70 10.22 1.99 5.17
C GLU A 70 9.68 2.39 3.80
N TYR A 71 9.69 3.70 3.55
CA TYR A 71 9.19 4.31 2.33
C TYR A 71 10.34 4.92 1.55
N TYR A 72 10.43 4.62 0.26
CA TYR A 72 11.42 5.20 -0.64
C TYR A 72 10.77 5.75 -1.90
N ILE A 73 11.11 6.98 -2.29
CA ILE A 73 10.79 7.50 -3.62
C ILE A 73 12.09 7.61 -4.40
N ASN A 74 12.16 6.94 -5.55
CA ASN A 74 13.37 6.84 -6.38
C ASN A 74 14.61 6.40 -5.56
N ASP A 75 14.43 5.39 -4.72
CA ASP A 75 15.45 4.81 -3.83
C ASP A 75 15.96 5.75 -2.71
N VAL A 76 15.31 6.91 -2.52
CA VAL A 76 15.61 7.85 -1.43
C VAL A 76 14.54 7.74 -0.35
N PRO A 77 14.91 7.70 0.96
CA PRO A 77 13.93 7.69 2.05
C PRO A 77 12.91 8.82 1.91
N ALA A 78 11.64 8.48 2.01
CA ALA A 78 10.53 9.36 1.62
C ALA A 78 9.46 9.53 2.70
N LYS A 79 9.71 9.12 3.95
CA LYS A 79 8.75 9.28 5.05
C LYS A 79 8.26 10.73 5.18
N ASP A 80 9.14 11.70 4.99
CA ASP A 80 8.83 13.13 5.07
C ASP A 80 8.07 13.69 3.85
N ARG A 81 7.89 12.89 2.79
CA ARG A 81 7.08 13.23 1.61
C ARG A 81 5.63 12.77 1.73
N SER A 82 5.28 11.99 2.75
CA SER A 82 3.88 11.59 2.93
C SER A 82 3.05 12.79 3.40
N TYR A 83 1.89 13.01 2.79
CA TYR A 83 0.91 13.94 3.32
C TYR A 83 0.29 13.35 4.59
N ASP A 84 0.39 14.08 5.70
CA ASP A 84 -0.40 13.80 6.89
C ASP A 84 -1.84 14.28 6.65
N PHE A 85 -2.79 13.36 6.52
CA PHE A 85 -4.19 13.77 6.45
C PHE A 85 -4.65 14.32 7.79
N LYS A 86 -5.17 15.56 7.78
CA LYS A 86 -5.77 16.20 8.97
C LYS A 86 -7.07 15.54 9.44
N TYR A 87 -7.69 14.74 8.58
CA TYR A 87 -8.94 14.03 8.83
C TYR A 87 -8.79 12.59 8.31
N PRO A 88 -9.39 11.58 8.97
CA PRO A 88 -9.36 10.21 8.47
C PRO A 88 -9.98 10.16 7.09
N ILE A 89 -9.27 9.56 6.13
CA ILE A 89 -9.81 9.31 4.79
C ILE A 89 -10.96 8.30 4.97
N VAL A 90 -12.16 8.64 4.50
CA VAL A 90 -13.27 7.68 4.44
C VAL A 90 -13.06 6.82 3.20
N LEU A 91 -12.19 5.82 3.31
CA LEU A 91 -11.97 4.83 2.25
C LEU A 91 -13.05 3.73 2.29
N PRO A 92 -13.34 3.08 1.15
CA PRO A 92 -14.14 1.87 1.17
C PRO A 92 -13.52 0.83 2.11
N PRO A 93 -14.33 0.00 2.80
CA PRO A 93 -13.80 -1.02 3.68
C PRO A 93 -12.90 -1.96 2.88
N LYS A 94 -11.75 -2.31 3.47
CA LYS A 94 -10.82 -3.31 2.93
C LYS A 94 -11.61 -4.50 2.37
N PRO A 95 -11.52 -4.82 1.07
CA PRO A 95 -12.27 -5.92 0.50
C PRO A 95 -11.92 -7.22 1.24
N PRO A 96 -12.87 -8.13 1.50
CA PRO A 96 -12.55 -9.40 2.15
C PRO A 96 -11.49 -10.13 1.31
N GLY A 97 -10.34 -10.42 1.92
CA GLY A 97 -9.24 -11.13 1.24
C GLY A 97 -9.73 -12.45 0.63
N LEU A 98 -9.16 -12.83 -0.52
CA LEU A 98 -9.58 -13.97 -1.35
C LEU A 98 -9.59 -15.34 -0.63
N TRP A 99 -9.06 -15.43 0.59
CA TRP A 99 -9.00 -16.65 1.39
C TRP A 99 -10.14 -16.82 2.41
N SER A 100 -11.00 -15.82 2.62
CA SER A 100 -12.12 -15.93 3.57
C SER A 100 -13.36 -16.64 3.02
N ALA A 101 -13.41 -16.97 1.72
CA ALA A 101 -14.61 -17.55 1.09
C ALA A 101 -14.76 -19.08 1.20
N PHE A 102 -13.75 -19.81 1.69
CA PHE A 102 -13.76 -21.30 1.68
C PHE A 102 -13.95 -21.99 3.04
N LYS A 103 -14.16 -21.27 4.15
CA LYS A 103 -14.39 -21.89 5.48
C LYS A 103 -15.84 -22.28 5.80
N GLY A 104 -16.75 -22.27 4.82
CA GLY A 104 -18.19 -22.45 5.04
C GLY A 104 -18.85 -23.76 4.58
N ILE A 105 -18.16 -24.70 3.93
CA ILE A 105 -18.84 -25.85 3.26
C ILE A 105 -18.39 -27.24 3.77
N PHE A 106 -17.62 -27.33 4.86
CA PHE A 106 -17.40 -28.61 5.54
C PHE A 106 -17.56 -28.46 7.05
N ARG A 107 -18.82 -28.52 7.52
CA ARG A 107 -19.18 -29.12 8.80
C ARG A 107 -20.64 -29.52 8.83
#